data_AF-K0F5F5-F1
#
_entry.id   AF-K0F5F5-F1
#
_cell.length_a   1.000
_cell.length_b   1.000
_cell.length_c   1.000
_cell.angle_alpha   90.00
_cell.angle_beta   90.00
_cell.angle_gamma   90.00
#
_symmetry.space_group_name_H-M   'P 1'
#
loop_
_entity.id
_entity.type
_entity.pdbx_description
1 polymer ?
#
loop_
_entity_poly.entity_id
_entity_poly.type
_entity_poly.pdbx_seq_one_letter_code
_entity_poly.pdbx_strand_id
1 'polypeptide(L)'
;MNNIAQIMLNSVEVVRTVGAIVLVLAILIGFITHITGDFDKRFNWRTIGAMLLTAVIAGAGFYALPTLFNYGRAESVNIVPDAPLGGYGY
;
A
#
# COMPACT_ATOMS: atom_id res chain seq x y z
N MET A 1 24.90 10.54 10.63
CA MET A 1 23.47 10.20 10.87
C MET A 1 22.65 10.12 9.58
N ASN A 2 23.08 10.72 8.46
CA ASN A 2 22.33 10.70 7.19
C ASN A 2 22.03 9.31 6.61
N ASN A 3 22.95 8.36 6.74
CA ASN A 3 22.80 7.06 6.07
C ASN A 3 21.58 6.27 6.59
N ILE A 4 21.29 6.32 7.89
CA ILE A 4 20.17 5.56 8.46
C ILE A 4 18.84 6.16 7.99
N ALA A 5 18.69 7.48 8.07
CA ALA A 5 17.49 8.17 7.61
C ALA A 5 17.22 7.89 6.13
N GLN A 6 18.25 7.92 5.30
CA GLN A 6 18.14 7.62 3.87
C GLN A 6 17.77 6.15 3.61
N ILE A 7 18.34 5.19 4.34
CA ILE A 7 17.96 3.76 4.26
C ILE A 7 16.49 3.57 4.65
N MET A 8 16.01 4.28 5.69
CA MET A 8 14.61 4.21 6.11
C MET A 8 13.66 4.78 5.04
N LEU A 9 13.99 5.93 4.46
CA LEU A 9 13.22 6.52 3.36
C LEU A 9 13.17 5.59 2.15
N ASN A 10 14.30 5.03 1.73
CA ASN A 10 14.35 4.07 0.63
C ASN A 10 13.51 2.83 0.93
N SER A 11 13.53 2.33 2.18
CA SER A 11 12.71 1.18 2.59
C SER A 11 11.21 1.49 2.51
N VAL A 12 10.81 2.68 2.92
CA VAL A 12 9.43 3.16 2.82
C VAL A 12 8.98 3.28 1.36
N GLU A 13 9.83 3.85 0.50
CA GLU A 13 9.55 3.95 -0.93
C GLU A 13 9.38 2.57 -1.58
N VAL A 14 10.27 1.62 -1.30
CA VAL A 14 10.15 0.24 -1.79
C VAL A 14 8.82 -0.39 -1.37
N VAL A 15 8.42 -0.26 -0.10
CA VAL A 15 7.16 -0.80 0.41
C VAL A 15 5.96 -0.16 -0.30
N ARG A 16 5.98 1.15 -0.53
CA ARG A 16 4.95 1.85 -1.30
C ARG A 16 4.88 1.38 -2.74
N THR A 17 6.02 1.28 -3.41
CA THR A 17 6.09 0.81 -4.80
C THR A 17 5.57 -0.61 -4.94
N VAL A 18 5.95 -1.51 -4.03
CA VAL A 18 5.44 -2.89 -4.02
C VAL A 18 3.92 -2.91 -3.80
N GLY A 19 3.40 -2.13 -2.83
CA GLY A 19 1.96 -2.03 -2.59
C GLY A 19 1.18 -1.53 -3.82
N ALA A 20 1.71 -0.50 -4.51
CA ALA A 20 1.13 0.02 -5.74
C ALA A 20 1.14 -1.03 -6.87
N ILE A 21 2.23 -1.77 -7.04
CA ILE A 21 2.33 -2.85 -8.05
C ILE A 21 1.28 -3.93 -7.78
N VAL A 22 1.16 -4.39 -6.52
CA VAL A 22 0.17 -5.40 -6.15
C VAL A 22 -1.25 -4.92 -6.45
N LEU A 23 -1.56 -3.66 -6.14
CA LEU A 23 -2.87 -3.07 -6.38
C LEU A 23 -3.18 -2.98 -7.89
N VAL A 24 -2.23 -2.54 -8.70
CA VAL A 24 -2.36 -2.48 -10.16
C VAL A 24 -2.57 -3.88 -10.75
N LEU A 25 -1.79 -4.88 -10.30
CA LEU A 25 -1.95 -6.25 -10.75
C LEU A 25 -3.32 -6.83 -10.37
N ALA A 26 -3.80 -6.57 -9.15
CA ALA A 26 -5.13 -7.01 -8.73
C ALA A 26 -6.23 -6.41 -9.62
N ILE A 27 -6.15 -5.11 -9.93
CA ILE A 27 -7.12 -4.44 -10.82
C ILE A 27 -7.03 -5.02 -12.23
N LEU A 28 -5.82 -5.22 -12.77
CA LEU A 28 -5.63 -5.79 -14.10
C LEU A 28 -6.18 -7.21 -14.20
N ILE A 29 -5.91 -8.06 -13.20
CA ILE A 29 -6.50 -9.39 -13.12
C ILE A 29 -8.01 -9.25 -13.09
N GLY A 30 -8.58 -8.43 -12.19
CA GLY A 30 -10.02 -8.16 -12.12
C GLY A 30 -10.63 -7.75 -13.46
N PHE A 31 -9.96 -6.86 -14.20
CA PHE A 31 -10.41 -6.38 -15.50
C PHE A 31 -10.34 -7.46 -16.59
N ILE A 32 -9.21 -8.16 -16.70
CA ILE A 32 -9.04 -9.28 -17.62
C ILE A 32 -10.11 -10.33 -17.33
N THR A 33 -10.32 -10.65 -16.05
CA THR A 33 -11.31 -11.64 -15.62
C THR A 33 -12.74 -11.24 -15.96
N HIS A 34 -13.05 -9.94 -15.95
CA HIS A 34 -14.36 -9.43 -16.31
C HIS A 34 -14.59 -9.47 -17.83
N ILE A 35 -13.56 -9.14 -18.63
CA ILE A 35 -13.66 -9.12 -20.10
C ILE A 35 -13.72 -10.51 -20.69
N THR A 36 -12.87 -11.44 -20.24
CA THR A 36 -12.75 -12.73 -20.92
C THR A 36 -13.98 -13.59 -20.73
N GLY A 37 -14.87 -13.28 -19.77
CA GLY A 37 -16.05 -14.09 -19.45
C GLY A 37 -15.72 -15.53 -19.04
N ASP A 38 -14.43 -15.86 -18.93
CA ASP A 38 -13.90 -17.22 -18.91
C ASP A 38 -14.08 -17.91 -17.54
N PHE A 39 -14.79 -17.26 -16.62
CA PHE A 39 -15.12 -17.84 -15.31
C PHE A 39 -16.17 -18.93 -15.35
N ASP A 40 -16.70 -19.23 -16.53
CA ASP A 40 -17.99 -19.89 -16.61
C ASP A 40 -18.02 -21.33 -16.07
N LYS A 41 -16.89 -22.03 -15.84
CA LYS A 41 -16.97 -23.46 -15.43
C LYS A 41 -15.94 -24.02 -14.44
N ARG A 42 -14.74 -23.43 -14.28
CA ARG A 42 -13.68 -24.07 -13.45
C ARG A 42 -13.34 -23.33 -12.17
N PHE A 43 -13.54 -22.03 -12.15
CA PHE A 43 -13.15 -21.20 -11.03
C PHE A 43 -14.39 -20.58 -10.39
N ASN A 44 -14.62 -20.89 -9.12
CA ASN A 44 -15.70 -20.30 -8.35
C ASN A 44 -15.44 -18.79 -8.25
N TRP A 45 -16.34 -17.98 -8.83
CA TRP A 45 -16.31 -16.52 -8.76
C TRP A 45 -16.08 -16.01 -7.34
N ARG A 46 -16.64 -16.69 -6.32
CA ARG A 46 -16.44 -16.33 -4.90
C ARG A 46 -14.98 -16.41 -4.47
N THR A 47 -14.25 -17.42 -4.93
CA THR A 47 -12.84 -17.61 -4.59
C THR A 47 -11.99 -16.50 -5.19
N ILE A 48 -12.26 -16.10 -6.44
CA ILE A 48 -11.50 -15.03 -7.10
C ILE A 48 -11.88 -13.66 -6.56
N GLY A 49 -13.17 -13.42 -6.31
CA GLY A 49 -13.61 -12.21 -5.63
C GLY A 49 -12.89 -12.04 -4.29
N ALA A 50 -12.75 -13.12 -3.52
CA ALA A 50 -11.98 -13.11 -2.27
C ALA A 50 -10.48 -12.86 -2.49
N MET A 51 -9.87 -13.49 -3.51
CA MET A 51 -8.46 -13.27 -3.85
C MET A 51 -8.19 -11.82 -4.28
N LEU A 52 -9.03 -11.26 -5.15
CA LEU A 52 -8.93 -9.89 -5.63
C LEU A 52 -9.13 -8.90 -4.47
N LEU A 53 -10.15 -9.12 -3.64
CA LEU A 53 -10.39 -8.30 -2.46
C LEU A 53 -9.18 -8.33 -1.52
N THR A 54 -8.62 -9.52 -1.25
CA THR A 54 -7.45 -9.66 -0.39
C THR A 54 -6.22 -8.99 -1.00
N ALA A 55 -6.02 -9.10 -2.31
CA ALA A 55 -4.91 -8.45 -3.02
C ALA A 55 -5.04 -6.92 -2.99
N VAL A 56 -6.25 -6.38 -3.16
CA VAL A 56 -6.51 -4.94 -3.04
C VAL A 56 -6.27 -4.45 -1.61
N ILE A 57 -6.76 -5.17 -0.60
CA ILE A 57 -6.54 -4.83 0.81
C ILE A 57 -5.04 -4.90 1.14
N ALA A 58 -4.33 -5.93 0.70
CA ALA A 58 -2.90 -6.07 0.90
C ALA A 58 -2.12 -4.94 0.19
N GLY A 59 -2.44 -4.66 -1.07
CA GLY A 59 -1.80 -3.59 -1.84
C GLY A 59 -2.02 -2.21 -1.23
N ALA A 60 -3.26 -1.89 -0.85
CA ALA A 60 -3.60 -0.66 -0.14
C ALA A 60 -2.93 -0.60 1.24
N GLY A 61 -2.88 -1.73 1.95
CA GLY A 61 -2.19 -1.89 3.22
C GLY A 61 -0.71 -1.56 3.10
N PHE A 62 0.02 -2.23 2.20
CA PHE A 62 1.44 -1.95 1.95
C PHE A 62 1.69 -0.53 1.46
N TYR A 63 0.80 0.02 0.63
CA TYR A 63 0.93 1.39 0.14
C TYR A 63 0.75 2.44 1.27
N ALA A 64 -0.26 2.24 2.12
CA ALA A 64 -0.60 3.18 3.19
C ALA A 64 0.21 2.95 4.48
N LEU A 65 0.77 1.74 4.69
CA LEU A 65 1.46 1.35 5.93
C LEU A 65 2.50 2.37 6.37
N PRO A 66 3.44 2.80 5.51
CA PRO A 66 4.49 3.71 5.95
C PRO A 66 3.94 5.07 6.35
N THR A 67 2.89 5.51 5.66
CA THR A 67 2.16 6.74 6.00
C THR A 67 1.49 6.61 7.36
N LEU A 68 0.77 5.51 7.61
CA LEU A 68 0.11 5.24 8.89
C LEU A 68 1.12 5.13 10.04
N PHE A 69 2.25 4.46 9.83
CA PHE A 69 3.31 4.41 10.85
C PHE A 69 3.92 5.79 11.10
N ASN A 70 4.13 6.60 10.06
CA ASN A 70 4.63 7.97 10.22
C ASN A 70 3.61 8.86 10.94
N TYR A 71 2.31 8.72 10.64
CA TYR A 71 1.24 9.42 11.36
C TYR A 71 1.14 8.98 12.82
N GLY A 72 1.13 7.66 13.09
CA GLY A 72 1.11 7.14 14.46
C GLY A 72 2.34 7.54 15.26
N ARG A 73 3.51 7.64 14.63
CA ARG A 73 4.71 8.21 15.26
C ARG A 73 4.54 9.72 15.49
N ALA A 74 4.07 10.48 14.52
CA ALA A 74 3.81 11.90 14.69
C ALA A 74 2.80 12.17 15.81
N GLU A 75 1.75 11.36 15.96
CA GLU A 75 0.77 11.48 17.03
C GLU A 75 1.34 11.04 18.39
N SER A 76 2.14 9.96 18.43
CA SER A 76 2.84 9.56 19.65
C SER A 76 3.89 10.57 20.10
N VAL A 77 4.52 11.29 19.15
CA VAL A 77 5.53 12.31 19.43
C VAL A 77 4.88 13.67 19.65
N ASN A 78 3.68 13.95 19.13
CA ASN A 78 2.92 15.19 19.39
C ASN A 78 2.26 15.24 20.77
N ILE A 79 2.45 14.22 21.62
CA ILE A 79 2.38 14.43 23.08
C ILE A 79 3.53 15.36 23.55
N VAL A 80 4.49 15.67 22.68
CA VAL A 80 5.43 16.78 22.80
C VAL A 80 4.99 17.89 21.82
N PRO A 81 4.38 18.99 22.33
CA PRO A 81 4.20 20.20 21.56
C PRO A 81 5.56 20.68 21.03
N ASP A 82 5.60 21.24 19.82
CA ASP A 82 6.70 22.05 19.24
C ASP A 82 7.60 21.43 18.15
N ALA A 83 7.08 20.52 17.31
CA ALA A 83 7.71 20.28 15.99
C ALA A 83 6.70 20.52 14.85
N PRO A 84 6.83 21.61 14.07
CA PRO A 84 5.92 21.89 12.97
C PRO A 84 5.93 20.78 11.91
N LEU A 85 4.73 20.27 11.67
CA LEU A 85 4.37 19.32 10.64
C LEU A 85 4.82 19.87 9.27
N GLY A 86 5.72 19.17 8.59
CA GLY A 86 5.99 19.48 7.19
C GLY A 86 6.93 20.65 6.95
N GLY A 87 8.04 20.73 7.68
CA GLY A 87 9.28 21.35 7.19
C GLY A 87 9.81 20.65 5.94
N TYR A 88 9.03 20.66 4.85
CA TYR A 88 9.50 20.47 3.50
C TYR A 88 10.16 21.78 3.11
N GLY A 89 11.46 21.90 3.39
CA GLY A 89 12.26 22.99 2.84
C GLY A 89 12.39 22.80 1.34
N TYR A 90 11.55 23.52 0.58
CA TYR A 90 11.81 23.98 -0.77
C TYR A 90 11.59 25.49 -0.79
#